data_AF-A0A1Z5SLP9-F1
#
_entry.id   AF-A0A1Z5SLP9-F1
#
_cell.length_a   1.000
_cell.length_b   1.000
_cell.length_c   1.000
_cell.angle_alpha   90.00
_cell.angle_beta   90.00
_cell.angle_gamma   90.00
#
_symmetry.space_group_name_H-M   'P 1'
#
loop_
_entity.id
_entity.type
_entity.pdbx_description
1 polymer ?
#
loop_
_entity_poly.entity_id
_entity_poly.type
_entity_poly.pdbx_seq_one_letter_code
_entity_poly.pdbx_strand_id
1 'polypeptide(L)'
;MQTFSLLSFAAFTALATAIPHGHRHMHLERSPIPAPVLEVRGQSNDGSCGGESGFTCAEGYCCSSHGYCGKSAAYCGTGCQSEFGTCNDSSNEATNTFSAQIGAATFDPPPHGPPASYGGDDWGSSAESTAAPTSSADSTTTFATSTSAAAPTTSAPAPSSYSAPAPTSTSSGGSSSGSGSGSGLGDTYTLYTGDGSTGAGWPSESDWTNFDAMWTANLDYISISCEQFGVADNSDSESADLKSAIQDVASSTGVDARFILAVVMQESKGCVRAPTTAYSHANPGLMQSHEGSGSCNGDGGVQNPCPQDEITQQIEDGTAGTSAGDGLKQLLSQTGASDVSKYYKAARMYNSGSVDASGDLGKGVATHCYASDIANRLTGWVKATTTCNL
;
A
#
# COMPACT_ATOMS: atom_id res chain seq x y z
N MET A 1 33.73 -38.77 56.90
CA MET A 1 33.34 -40.17 57.15
C MET A 1 31.83 -40.27 57.17
N GLN A 2 31.22 -40.79 56.10
CA GLN A 2 30.06 -41.69 56.18
C GLN A 2 29.69 -42.14 54.75
N THR A 3 29.44 -43.42 54.65
CA THR A 3 29.42 -44.27 53.46
C THR A 3 27.99 -44.52 52.97
N PHE A 4 27.91 -44.86 51.67
CA PHE A 4 26.81 -45.44 50.89
C PHE A 4 25.72 -46.24 51.61
N SER A 5 24.48 -46.14 51.11
CA SER A 5 23.58 -47.30 50.99
C SER A 5 22.53 -47.11 49.87
N LEU A 6 22.45 -48.12 49.00
CA LEU A 6 21.51 -48.31 47.90
C LEU A 6 20.18 -48.91 48.41
N LEU A 7 19.04 -48.53 47.83
CA LEU A 7 17.80 -49.35 47.75
C LEU A 7 16.91 -48.73 46.64
N SER A 8 16.84 -49.32 45.44
CA SER A 8 16.01 -50.46 45.00
C SER A 8 14.62 -50.04 44.51
N PHE A 9 14.42 -50.14 43.19
CA PHE A 9 13.16 -50.03 42.48
C PHE A 9 12.23 -51.22 42.79
N ALA A 10 10.94 -50.95 42.98
CA ALA A 10 9.88 -51.94 42.84
C ALA A 10 8.68 -51.31 42.12
N ALA A 11 8.36 -51.86 40.96
CA ALA A 11 7.22 -51.51 40.14
C ALA A 11 5.93 -52.09 40.74
N PHE A 12 4.86 -51.30 40.77
CA PHE A 12 3.50 -51.79 41.00
C PHE A 12 2.62 -51.44 39.81
N THR A 13 2.35 -52.46 38.99
CA THR A 13 1.24 -52.54 38.05
C THR A 13 -0.08 -52.64 38.81
N ALA A 14 -0.99 -51.68 38.60
CA ALA A 14 -2.36 -51.77 39.07
C ALA A 14 -3.31 -52.07 37.89
N LEU A 15 -4.03 -53.18 38.02
CA LEU A 15 -5.11 -53.64 37.15
C LEU A 15 -6.31 -52.68 37.20
N ALA A 16 -6.85 -52.33 36.04
CA ALA A 16 -8.14 -51.66 35.90
C ALA A 16 -9.28 -52.68 35.97
N THR A 17 -10.24 -52.48 36.87
CA THR A 17 -11.53 -53.19 36.89
C THR A 17 -12.64 -52.23 36.43
N ALA A 18 -13.36 -52.61 35.39
CA ALA A 18 -14.46 -51.85 34.79
C ALA A 18 -15.75 -51.99 35.61
N ILE A 19 -16.41 -50.87 35.90
CA ILE A 19 -17.74 -50.80 36.54
C ILE A 19 -18.78 -50.50 35.45
N PRO A 20 -19.80 -51.35 35.22
CA PRO A 20 -20.84 -51.07 34.24
C PRO A 20 -21.83 -50.03 34.79
N HIS A 21 -21.89 -48.86 34.16
CA HIS A 21 -22.93 -47.85 34.39
C HIS A 21 -23.99 -47.96 33.29
N GLY A 22 -25.25 -48.19 33.70
CA GLY A 22 -26.40 -48.19 32.79
C GLY A 22 -26.69 -46.79 32.27
N HIS A 23 -26.57 -46.58 30.96
CA HIS A 23 -26.96 -45.35 30.30
C HIS A 23 -28.48 -45.27 30.15
N ARG A 24 -29.12 -44.38 30.92
CA ARG A 24 -30.39 -43.77 30.52
C ARG A 24 -30.08 -42.62 29.56
N HIS A 25 -30.52 -42.74 28.31
CA HIS A 25 -30.52 -41.64 27.34
C HIS A 25 -31.52 -40.57 27.78
N MET A 26 -31.02 -39.52 28.45
CA MET A 26 -31.69 -38.22 28.43
C MET A 26 -31.27 -37.55 27.12
N HIS A 27 -32.21 -37.35 26.20
CA HIS A 27 -32.03 -36.40 25.11
C HIS A 27 -31.93 -35.01 25.73
N LEU A 28 -30.71 -34.54 25.99
CA LEU A 28 -30.47 -33.10 26.06
C LEU A 28 -30.54 -32.59 24.63
N GLU A 29 -31.69 -32.00 24.29
CA GLU A 29 -31.76 -31.03 23.20
C GLU A 29 -30.74 -29.94 23.50
N ARG A 30 -29.64 -29.93 22.75
CA ARG A 30 -28.61 -28.91 22.86
C ARG A 30 -29.16 -27.67 22.18
N SER A 31 -29.72 -26.76 22.98
CA SER A 31 -30.09 -25.42 22.52
C SER A 31 -28.90 -24.81 21.75
N PRO A 32 -29.13 -24.21 20.57
CA PRO A 32 -28.06 -23.58 19.81
C PRO A 32 -27.41 -22.51 20.67
N ILE A 33 -26.08 -22.58 20.81
CA ILE A 33 -25.29 -21.54 21.47
C ILE A 33 -25.46 -20.28 20.60
N PRO A 34 -25.96 -19.15 21.15
CA PRO A 34 -26.02 -17.91 20.39
C PRO A 34 -24.61 -17.56 19.91
N ALA A 35 -24.48 -17.22 18.62
CA ALA A 35 -23.22 -16.73 18.07
C ALA A 35 -22.66 -15.59 18.95
N PRO A 36 -21.34 -15.48 19.13
CA PRO A 36 -20.76 -14.38 19.88
C PRO A 36 -21.24 -13.07 19.26
N VAL A 37 -21.96 -12.27 20.05
CA VAL A 37 -22.35 -10.92 19.66
C VAL A 37 -21.05 -10.15 19.51
N LEU A 38 -20.73 -9.71 18.29
CA LEU A 38 -19.55 -8.87 18.04
C LEU A 38 -19.71 -7.60 18.88
N GLU A 39 -18.84 -7.42 19.86
CA GLU A 39 -18.90 -6.28 20.77
C GLU A 39 -18.27 -5.05 20.10
N VAL A 40 -19.06 -4.00 19.95
CA VAL A 40 -18.59 -2.69 19.47
C VAL A 40 -17.58 -2.13 20.48
N ARG A 41 -16.30 -2.05 20.08
CA ARG A 41 -15.17 -1.60 20.91
C ARG A 41 -15.01 -0.08 20.99
N GLY A 42 -15.88 0.67 20.31
CA GLY A 42 -15.89 2.15 20.30
C GLY A 42 -15.45 2.72 18.95
N GLN A 43 -15.34 4.05 18.88
CA GLN A 43 -14.93 4.75 17.65
C GLN A 43 -13.45 4.48 17.33
N SER A 44 -13.18 4.21 16.05
CA SER A 44 -11.87 3.95 15.49
C SER A 44 -10.96 5.17 15.55
N ASN A 45 -9.70 4.95 15.92
CA ASN A 45 -8.65 5.99 15.90
C ASN A 45 -7.72 5.87 14.69
N ASP A 46 -7.78 4.76 13.94
CA ASP A 46 -6.87 4.41 12.84
C ASP A 46 -7.60 4.26 11.48
N GLY A 47 -8.91 4.51 11.48
CA GLY A 47 -9.77 4.39 10.31
C GLY A 47 -10.21 2.97 9.99
N SER A 48 -9.82 1.95 10.77
CA SER A 48 -10.33 0.58 10.65
C SER A 48 -11.71 0.46 11.31
N CYS A 49 -12.56 -0.41 10.80
CA CYS A 49 -13.88 -0.67 11.36
C CYS A 49 -14.36 -2.09 11.06
N GLY A 50 -15.31 -2.59 11.84
CA GLY A 50 -15.91 -3.90 11.61
C GLY A 50 -15.00 -5.12 11.81
N GLY A 51 -15.55 -6.30 11.61
CA GLY A 51 -14.86 -7.58 11.84
C GLY A 51 -14.38 -7.79 13.29
N GLU A 52 -13.22 -8.45 13.45
CA GLU A 52 -12.60 -8.74 14.76
C GLU A 52 -12.10 -7.49 15.51
N SER A 53 -11.98 -6.36 14.80
CA SER A 53 -11.58 -5.08 15.38
C SER A 53 -12.66 -4.56 16.33
N GLY A 54 -13.93 -4.76 15.98
CA GLY A 54 -15.10 -4.25 16.69
C GLY A 54 -15.22 -2.71 16.69
N PHE A 55 -14.35 -1.97 16.00
CA PHE A 55 -14.38 -0.50 16.01
C PHE A 55 -15.42 0.06 15.03
N THR A 56 -16.01 1.20 15.38
CA THR A 56 -16.96 1.95 14.55
C THR A 56 -16.31 3.17 13.91
N CYS A 57 -16.85 3.61 12.78
CA CYS A 57 -16.47 4.86 12.16
C CYS A 57 -16.99 6.08 12.91
N ALA A 58 -16.36 7.23 12.64
CA ALA A 58 -16.86 8.51 13.11
C ALA A 58 -18.28 8.79 12.59
N GLU A 59 -19.02 9.64 13.29
CA GLU A 59 -20.38 9.99 12.88
C GLU A 59 -20.40 10.52 11.44
N GLY A 60 -21.30 9.97 10.62
CA GLY A 60 -21.40 10.30 9.20
C GLY A 60 -20.33 9.66 8.31
N TYR A 61 -19.55 8.70 8.82
CA TYR A 61 -18.66 7.85 8.03
C TYR A 61 -19.21 6.42 7.98
N CYS A 62 -19.06 5.80 6.82
CA CYS A 62 -19.48 4.45 6.51
C CYS A 62 -18.33 3.48 6.74
N CYS A 63 -18.66 2.29 7.25
CA CYS A 63 -17.69 1.21 7.33
C CYS A 63 -17.80 0.37 6.06
N SER A 64 -16.77 0.39 5.20
CA SER A 64 -16.79 -0.38 3.96
C SER A 64 -16.82 -1.89 4.22
N SER A 65 -17.16 -2.68 3.19
CA SER A 65 -17.04 -4.15 3.25
C SER A 65 -15.62 -4.64 3.54
N HIS A 66 -14.62 -3.78 3.32
CA HIS A 66 -13.20 -4.06 3.55
C HIS A 66 -12.73 -3.64 4.95
N GLY A 67 -13.61 -3.11 5.79
CA GLY A 67 -13.30 -2.79 7.18
C GLY A 67 -12.57 -1.46 7.38
N TYR A 68 -12.91 -0.45 6.56
CA TYR A 68 -12.36 0.90 6.69
C TYR A 68 -13.43 1.98 6.67
N CYS A 69 -13.14 3.11 7.32
CA CYS A 69 -14.02 4.26 7.43
C CYS A 69 -13.84 5.25 6.29
N GLY A 70 -14.94 5.71 5.71
CA GLY A 70 -14.94 6.68 4.60
C GLY A 70 -16.33 7.20 4.28
N LYS A 71 -16.44 8.16 3.37
CA LYS A 71 -17.69 8.86 3.03
C LYS A 71 -18.20 8.64 1.61
N SER A 72 -17.36 8.10 0.73
CA SER A 72 -17.74 7.88 -0.67
C SER A 72 -18.64 6.66 -0.83
N ALA A 73 -19.25 6.51 -2.01
CA ALA A 73 -20.10 5.37 -2.35
C ALA A 73 -19.38 4.02 -2.23
N ALA A 74 -18.05 3.97 -2.32
CA ALA A 74 -17.27 2.75 -2.09
C ALA A 74 -17.33 2.27 -0.63
N TYR A 75 -17.55 3.19 0.31
CA TYR A 75 -17.65 2.89 1.74
C TYR A 75 -19.10 2.75 2.18
N CYS A 76 -19.96 3.61 1.63
CA CYS A 76 -21.37 3.72 2.00
C CYS A 76 -22.31 2.87 1.14
N GLY A 77 -21.79 2.27 0.08
CA GLY A 77 -22.58 1.50 -0.89
C GLY A 77 -22.79 0.06 -0.46
N THR A 78 -22.96 -0.82 -1.45
CA THR A 78 -23.20 -2.25 -1.22
C THR A 78 -22.08 -2.88 -0.39
N GLY A 79 -22.46 -3.60 0.67
CA GLY A 79 -21.51 -4.26 1.57
C GLY A 79 -21.02 -3.38 2.72
N CYS A 80 -21.50 -2.14 2.83
CA CYS A 80 -21.26 -1.32 4.01
C CYS A 80 -21.74 -2.04 5.30
N GLN A 81 -20.87 -2.07 6.30
CA GLN A 81 -21.11 -2.74 7.58
C GLN A 81 -21.85 -1.79 8.54
N SER A 82 -23.18 -1.82 8.53
CA SER A 82 -24.03 -0.85 9.25
C SER A 82 -23.92 -0.89 10.77
N GLU A 83 -23.41 -1.99 11.34
CA GLU A 83 -23.11 -2.08 12.77
C GLU A 83 -21.88 -1.24 13.16
N PHE A 84 -21.05 -0.88 12.19
CA PHE A 84 -19.76 -0.22 12.38
C PHE A 84 -19.66 1.13 11.67
N GLY A 85 -20.72 1.62 11.02
CA GLY A 85 -20.74 2.93 10.38
C GLY A 85 -22.12 3.32 9.87
N THR A 86 -22.25 4.56 9.37
CA THR A 86 -23.51 5.10 8.86
C THR A 86 -23.73 4.70 7.39
N CYS A 87 -24.12 3.46 7.13
CA CYS A 87 -24.35 3.00 5.76
C CYS A 87 -25.54 3.71 5.12
N ASN A 88 -25.33 4.18 3.89
CA ASN A 88 -26.40 4.77 3.10
C ASN A 88 -27.22 3.62 2.50
N ASP A 89 -28.33 3.27 3.15
CA ASP A 89 -29.37 2.51 2.45
C ASP A 89 -29.79 3.34 1.25
N SER A 90 -29.60 2.79 0.05
CA SER A 90 -29.95 3.41 -1.21
C SER A 90 -31.47 3.52 -1.38
N SER A 91 -32.13 4.30 -0.52
CA SER A 91 -33.51 4.78 -0.64
C SER A 91 -33.86 5.75 0.50
N ASN A 92 -33.42 7.01 0.42
CA ASN A 92 -34.19 8.23 0.76
C ASN A 92 -33.26 9.42 1.04
N GLU A 93 -32.90 10.15 -0.01
CA GLU A 93 -32.83 11.61 0.08
C GLU A 93 -33.96 12.17 -0.80
N ALA A 94 -35.16 12.21 -0.21
CA ALA A 94 -36.23 13.06 -0.67
C ALA A 94 -36.79 13.80 0.54
N THR A 95 -36.66 15.13 0.46
CA THR A 95 -37.41 16.16 1.20
C THR A 95 -36.95 16.46 2.64
N ASN A 96 -36.05 17.43 2.76
CA ASN A 96 -36.25 18.52 3.71
C ASN A 96 -36.16 19.86 2.99
N THR A 97 -37.32 20.27 2.47
CA THR A 97 -37.64 21.61 2.00
C THR A 97 -37.55 22.58 3.16
N PHE A 98 -36.48 23.36 3.26
CA PHE A 98 -36.51 24.62 4.00
C PHE A 98 -37.11 25.70 3.08
N SER A 99 -38.38 26.01 3.33
CA SER A 99 -39.05 27.18 2.76
C SER A 99 -38.32 28.46 3.18
N ALA A 100 -37.65 29.09 2.21
CA ALA A 100 -37.36 30.52 2.24
C ALA A 100 -37.91 31.14 0.96
N GLN A 101 -39.11 31.70 1.09
CA GLN A 101 -39.83 32.40 0.04
C GLN A 101 -39.29 33.83 -0.05
N ILE A 102 -38.49 34.15 -1.07
CA ILE A 102 -38.37 35.50 -1.65
C ILE A 102 -37.92 35.46 -3.13
N GLY A 103 -38.79 35.95 -4.02
CA GLY A 103 -38.44 36.77 -5.19
C GLY A 103 -37.80 36.09 -6.40
N ALA A 104 -38.62 35.79 -7.41
CA ALA A 104 -38.18 35.48 -8.77
C ALA A 104 -37.47 36.69 -9.40
N ALA A 105 -36.22 36.49 -9.84
CA ALA A 105 -35.56 37.33 -10.82
C ALA A 105 -34.94 36.40 -11.87
N THR A 106 -35.48 36.47 -13.09
CA THR A 106 -34.96 35.81 -14.29
C THR A 106 -33.61 36.41 -14.65
N PHE A 107 -32.56 35.59 -14.65
CA PHE A 107 -31.27 35.94 -15.27
C PHE A 107 -31.13 35.18 -16.59
N ASP A 108 -31.21 35.95 -17.67
CA ASP A 108 -30.82 35.57 -19.03
C ASP A 108 -29.36 35.07 -19.06
N PRO A 109 -29.02 34.06 -19.89
CA PRO A 109 -27.64 33.76 -20.22
C PRO A 109 -27.04 34.85 -21.13
N PRO A 110 -25.78 35.27 -20.93
CA PRO A 110 -25.14 36.25 -21.80
C PRO A 110 -24.81 35.66 -23.19
N PRO A 111 -24.93 36.43 -24.29
CA PRO A 111 -24.59 35.96 -25.62
C PRO A 111 -23.07 36.00 -25.86
N HIS A 112 -22.51 34.89 -26.33
CA HIS A 112 -21.17 34.86 -26.91
C HIS A 112 -21.18 35.60 -28.26
N GLY A 113 -20.45 36.71 -28.35
CA GLY A 113 -20.18 37.43 -29.59
C GLY A 113 -18.98 36.84 -30.37
N PRO A 114 -18.95 36.98 -31.71
CA PRO A 114 -17.88 36.47 -32.56
C PRO A 114 -16.62 37.36 -32.52
N PRO A 115 -15.41 36.81 -32.79
CA PRO A 115 -14.19 37.59 -32.77
C PRO A 115 -14.06 38.49 -34.01
N ALA A 116 -13.60 39.71 -33.76
CA ALA A 116 -13.31 40.72 -34.75
C ALA A 116 -12.01 40.44 -35.51
N SER A 117 -12.08 40.64 -36.82
CA SER A 117 -11.02 40.66 -37.81
C SER A 117 -10.01 41.79 -37.58
N TYR A 118 -8.71 41.47 -37.67
CA TYR A 118 -7.66 42.40 -38.09
C TYR A 118 -6.98 41.80 -39.33
N GLY A 119 -7.05 42.51 -40.47
CA GLY A 119 -6.07 42.38 -41.56
C GLY A 119 -4.79 43.12 -41.17
N GLY A 120 -3.65 42.97 -41.82
CA GLY A 120 -3.28 42.27 -43.05
C GLY A 120 -2.06 43.03 -43.61
N ASP A 121 -1.02 42.31 -44.01
CA ASP A 121 0.10 42.74 -44.89
C ASP A 121 0.76 41.41 -45.34
N ASP A 122 0.42 40.85 -46.50
CA ASP A 122 1.05 41.04 -47.82
C ASP A 122 2.59 40.96 -47.84
N TRP A 123 3.11 39.79 -48.23
CA TRP A 123 4.33 39.68 -49.05
C TRP A 123 4.37 38.30 -49.73
N GLY A 124 4.50 38.32 -51.05
CA GLY A 124 4.20 37.19 -51.92
C GLY A 124 5.36 36.30 -52.37
N SER A 125 4.91 35.21 -53.01
CA SER A 125 5.42 34.60 -54.25
C SER A 125 6.60 33.61 -54.26
N SER A 126 6.27 32.44 -54.86
CA SER A 126 7.10 31.53 -55.68
C SER A 126 8.04 30.57 -54.92
N ALA A 127 8.29 29.30 -55.26
CA ALA A 127 8.07 28.43 -56.43
C ALA A 127 8.10 26.95 -55.94
N GLU A 128 7.27 26.03 -56.45
CA GLU A 128 7.55 25.03 -57.52
C GLU A 128 8.41 23.78 -57.16
N SER A 129 7.77 22.60 -57.26
CA SER A 129 8.29 21.25 -57.60
C SER A 129 9.25 20.54 -56.60
N THR A 130 9.10 19.25 -56.24
CA THR A 130 9.20 18.08 -57.13
C THR A 130 8.72 16.77 -56.44
N ALA A 131 8.55 15.74 -57.26
CA ALA A 131 7.98 14.40 -57.08
C ALA A 131 8.53 13.48 -55.95
N ALA A 132 7.62 12.67 -55.40
CA ALA A 132 7.57 11.18 -55.32
C ALA A 132 8.87 10.38 -55.67
N PRO A 133 9.14 9.19 -55.05
CA PRO A 133 8.20 8.07 -55.14
C PRO A 133 8.10 7.05 -53.99
N THR A 134 7.02 6.29 -54.11
CA THR A 134 6.68 4.98 -53.54
C THR A 134 7.71 3.89 -53.79
N SER A 135 7.84 2.95 -52.83
CA SER A 135 8.22 1.56 -53.14
C SER A 135 7.58 0.60 -52.15
N SER A 136 6.60 -0.17 -52.64
CA SER A 136 6.20 -1.46 -52.11
C SER A 136 7.22 -2.53 -52.53
N ALA A 137 7.53 -3.46 -51.64
CA ALA A 137 8.06 -4.76 -52.02
C ALA A 137 7.48 -5.83 -51.08
N ASP A 138 6.62 -6.64 -51.69
CA ASP A 138 6.14 -7.94 -51.29
C ASP A 138 7.31 -8.96 -51.26
N SER A 139 7.25 -9.94 -50.36
CA SER A 139 7.88 -11.25 -50.56
C SER A 139 7.33 -12.28 -49.59
N THR A 140 6.55 -13.18 -50.17
CA THR A 140 5.98 -14.39 -49.61
C THR A 140 6.98 -15.56 -49.65
N THR A 141 7.01 -16.29 -48.52
CA THR A 141 7.05 -17.76 -48.36
C THR A 141 8.12 -18.61 -49.08
N THR A 142 8.84 -19.42 -48.30
CA THR A 142 8.97 -20.87 -48.60
C THR A 142 9.30 -21.70 -47.36
N PHE A 143 8.54 -22.79 -47.23
CA PHE A 143 8.58 -23.85 -46.23
C PHE A 143 9.84 -24.74 -46.35
N ALA A 144 10.28 -25.29 -45.22
CA ALA A 144 10.95 -26.60 -45.20
C ALA A 144 10.47 -27.41 -43.97
N THR A 145 9.98 -28.60 -44.28
CA THR A 145 9.34 -29.59 -43.42
C THR A 145 10.36 -30.63 -42.95
N SER A 146 10.26 -31.10 -41.71
CA SER A 146 10.61 -32.48 -41.35
C SER A 146 9.95 -32.92 -40.03
N THR A 147 8.88 -33.73 -40.19
CA THR A 147 8.56 -35.02 -39.51
C THR A 147 9.46 -35.48 -38.36
N SER A 148 9.01 -36.18 -37.30
CA SER A 148 7.75 -36.81 -36.88
C SER A 148 8.05 -37.62 -35.60
N ALA A 149 7.12 -37.73 -34.64
CA ALA A 149 6.77 -39.00 -33.97
C ALA A 149 5.75 -38.78 -32.85
N ALA A 150 4.84 -39.74 -32.75
CA ALA A 150 3.64 -39.74 -31.92
C ALA A 150 3.90 -40.06 -30.44
N ALA A 151 2.85 -39.79 -29.66
CA ALA A 151 2.66 -39.89 -28.22
C ALA A 151 3.12 -41.20 -27.54
N PRO A 152 3.18 -41.17 -26.20
CA PRO A 152 2.21 -41.99 -25.49
C PRO A 152 1.35 -41.19 -24.51
N THR A 153 0.07 -41.57 -24.51
CA THR A 153 -0.94 -41.20 -23.53
C THR A 153 -0.65 -41.82 -22.18
N THR A 154 -0.58 -41.00 -21.13
CA THR A 154 -0.88 -41.43 -19.76
C THR A 154 -1.78 -40.40 -19.11
N SER A 155 -3.01 -40.83 -18.84
CA SER A 155 -4.03 -40.12 -18.06
C SER A 155 -3.50 -39.81 -16.66
N ALA A 156 -3.68 -38.57 -16.21
CA ALA A 156 -3.59 -38.18 -14.80
C ALA A 156 -4.77 -37.27 -14.43
N PRO A 157 -5.29 -37.35 -13.19
CA PRO A 157 -6.68 -37.06 -12.88
C PRO A 157 -6.95 -35.60 -12.47
N ALA A 158 -8.26 -35.28 -12.44
CA ALA A 158 -8.90 -34.02 -12.09
C ALA A 158 -8.41 -33.35 -10.78
N PRO A 159 -8.54 -32.02 -10.65
CA PRO A 159 -8.11 -31.29 -9.47
C PRO A 159 -8.98 -31.64 -8.26
N SER A 160 -8.38 -32.30 -7.28
CA SER A 160 -8.97 -32.53 -5.96
C SER A 160 -8.91 -31.26 -5.13
N SER A 161 -10.08 -30.81 -4.71
CA SER A 161 -10.31 -29.83 -3.66
C SER A 161 -9.56 -30.20 -2.37
N TYR A 162 -8.58 -29.38 -1.98
CA TYR A 162 -8.02 -29.41 -0.65
C TYR A 162 -8.78 -28.43 0.24
N SER A 163 -9.66 -28.97 1.07
CA SER A 163 -10.17 -28.27 2.25
C SER A 163 -9.01 -28.10 3.24
N ALA A 164 -8.65 -26.86 3.54
CA ALA A 164 -7.74 -26.54 4.62
C ALA A 164 -8.36 -26.98 5.97
N PRO A 165 -7.61 -27.65 6.86
CA PRO A 165 -8.09 -27.95 8.20
C PRO A 165 -8.16 -26.67 9.04
N ALA A 166 -9.27 -26.51 9.77
CA ALA A 166 -9.50 -25.45 10.74
C ALA A 166 -8.38 -25.39 11.80
N PRO A 167 -7.91 -24.21 12.22
CA PRO A 167 -6.92 -24.11 13.29
C PRO A 167 -7.58 -24.36 14.64
N THR A 168 -7.12 -25.43 15.30
CA THR A 168 -7.40 -25.71 16.70
C THR A 168 -6.63 -24.73 17.57
N SER A 169 -7.36 -23.90 18.31
CA SER A 169 -6.85 -22.95 19.30
C SER A 169 -6.04 -23.65 20.40
N THR A 170 -4.74 -23.35 20.46
CA THR A 170 -3.94 -23.52 21.69
C THR A 170 -3.31 -22.17 22.00
N SER A 171 -3.88 -21.50 23.00
CA SER A 171 -3.35 -20.29 23.63
C SER A 171 -2.01 -20.59 24.29
N SER A 172 -0.95 -19.87 23.91
CA SER A 172 0.14 -19.36 24.75
C SER A 172 1.35 -18.97 23.88
N GLY A 173 1.65 -17.68 23.78
CA GLY A 173 2.85 -17.16 23.14
C GLY A 173 2.62 -15.76 22.60
N GLY A 174 3.03 -14.75 23.36
CA GLY A 174 2.85 -13.34 23.00
C GLY A 174 3.55 -12.99 21.70
N SER A 175 2.75 -12.61 20.70
CA SER A 175 3.22 -11.92 19.50
C SER A 175 3.48 -10.47 19.89
N SER A 176 4.76 -10.11 19.94
CA SER A 176 5.19 -8.71 19.98
C SER A 176 5.08 -8.14 18.57
N SER A 177 3.89 -7.70 18.19
CA SER A 177 3.76 -6.68 17.15
C SER A 177 4.44 -5.43 17.69
N GLY A 178 5.57 -5.05 17.09
CA GLY A 178 6.35 -3.87 17.44
C GLY A 178 5.62 -2.56 17.10
N SER A 179 4.44 -2.33 17.67
CA SER A 179 3.81 -1.01 17.71
C SER A 179 4.52 -0.19 18.79
N GLY A 180 5.70 0.33 18.46
CA GLY A 180 6.33 1.36 19.28
C GLY A 180 5.39 2.55 19.38
N SER A 181 5.05 2.98 20.60
CA SER A 181 4.38 4.25 20.88
C SER A 181 5.31 5.43 20.56
N GLY A 182 5.66 5.56 19.29
CA GLY A 182 6.41 6.69 18.80
C GLY A 182 5.52 7.93 18.80
N SER A 183 5.91 8.94 19.56
CA SER A 183 5.14 10.18 19.71
C SER A 183 5.18 11.06 18.45
N GLY A 184 6.10 10.77 17.52
CA GLY A 184 6.50 11.68 16.46
C GLY A 184 7.19 12.93 17.02
N LEU A 185 7.77 13.72 16.12
CA LEU A 185 8.28 15.07 16.40
C LEU A 185 7.32 16.16 15.88
N GLY A 186 6.17 15.75 15.34
CA GLY A 186 5.16 16.63 14.76
C GLY A 186 5.51 17.11 13.36
N ASP A 187 4.66 17.98 12.80
CA ASP A 187 4.86 18.57 11.49
C ASP A 187 5.94 19.67 11.55
N THR A 188 7.20 19.22 11.56
CA THR A 188 8.40 20.07 11.60
C THR A 188 9.43 19.54 10.62
N TYR A 189 10.42 20.37 10.26
CA TYR A 189 11.53 19.95 9.42
C TYR A 189 12.87 20.26 10.11
N THR A 190 13.71 19.24 10.23
CA THR A 190 15.11 19.34 10.68
C THR A 190 16.02 18.90 9.53
N LEU A 191 16.95 19.76 9.12
CA LEU A 191 17.96 19.35 8.15
C LEU A 191 18.97 18.42 8.83
N TYR A 192 19.07 17.19 8.35
CA TYR A 192 20.05 16.23 8.82
C TYR A 192 21.20 16.06 7.82
N THR A 193 22.43 16.05 8.34
CA THR A 193 23.67 15.81 7.58
C THR A 193 24.50 14.73 8.26
N GLY A 194 25.48 14.14 7.56
CA GLY A 194 26.31 13.09 8.12
C GLY A 194 25.75 11.69 7.88
N ASP A 195 25.99 10.76 8.79
CA ASP A 195 25.96 9.32 8.51
C ASP A 195 24.65 8.59 8.85
N GLY A 196 23.61 9.33 9.25
CA GLY A 196 22.35 8.72 9.68
C GLY A 196 22.36 8.23 11.12
N SER A 197 23.47 8.33 11.86
CA SER A 197 23.51 7.87 13.25
C SER A 197 22.83 8.86 14.19
N THR A 198 22.29 8.34 15.30
CA THR A 198 21.79 9.19 16.39
C THR A 198 22.90 10.05 17.01
N GLY A 199 24.15 9.59 16.95
CA GLY A 199 25.33 10.38 17.34
C GLY A 199 25.56 11.62 16.47
N ALA A 200 25.13 11.57 15.21
CA ALA A 200 25.11 12.72 14.29
C ALA A 200 23.83 13.56 14.40
N GLY A 201 22.94 13.26 15.35
CA GLY A 201 21.70 14.02 15.61
C GLY A 201 20.48 13.54 14.82
N TRP A 202 20.59 12.41 14.09
CA TRP A 202 19.45 11.83 13.37
C TRP A 202 18.44 11.18 14.35
N PRO A 203 17.14 11.11 14.00
CA PRO A 203 16.14 10.55 14.89
C PRO A 203 16.33 9.05 15.05
N SER A 204 16.05 8.55 16.25
CA SER A 204 15.97 7.12 16.55
C SER A 204 14.64 6.52 16.10
N GLU A 205 14.53 5.20 16.01
CA GLU A 205 13.25 4.52 15.66
C GLU A 205 12.12 4.84 16.66
N SER A 206 12.45 5.20 17.91
CA SER A 206 11.48 5.61 18.92
C SER A 206 10.94 7.04 18.73
N ASP A 207 11.65 7.88 17.96
CA ASP A 207 11.19 9.23 17.62
C ASP A 207 10.23 9.22 16.43
N TRP A 208 10.18 8.12 15.67
CA TRP A 208 9.29 7.97 14.54
C TRP A 208 7.84 7.98 15.00
N THR A 209 6.92 8.53 14.20
CA THR A 209 5.49 8.37 14.46
C THR A 209 5.08 6.90 14.25
N ASN A 210 3.91 6.51 14.75
CA ASN A 210 3.34 5.19 14.41
C ASN A 210 2.73 5.20 12.99
N PHE A 211 2.57 4.03 12.39
CA PHE A 211 2.13 3.91 11.00
C PHE A 211 0.77 4.55 10.73
N ASP A 212 -0.23 4.32 11.59
CA ASP A 212 -1.58 4.85 11.36
C ASP A 212 -1.64 6.38 11.50
N ALA A 213 -0.89 6.94 12.44
CA ALA A 213 -0.73 8.38 12.55
C ALA A 213 0.00 8.97 11.33
N MET A 214 1.04 8.29 10.84
CA MET A 214 1.74 8.69 9.62
C MET A 214 0.82 8.67 8.40
N TRP A 215 0.06 7.59 8.24
CA TRP A 215 -0.91 7.42 7.15
C TRP A 215 -1.97 8.52 7.20
N THR A 216 -2.61 8.71 8.35
CA THR A 216 -3.67 9.70 8.56
C THR A 216 -3.17 11.12 8.25
N ALA A 217 -1.95 11.45 8.67
CA ALA A 217 -1.37 12.77 8.41
C ALA A 217 -1.08 13.03 6.92
N ASN A 218 -0.85 11.98 6.14
CA ASN A 218 -0.53 12.08 4.71
C ASN A 218 -1.73 11.81 3.78
N LEU A 219 -2.85 11.32 4.30
CA LEU A 219 -4.00 10.87 3.49
C LEU A 219 -4.52 11.96 2.56
N ASP A 220 -4.66 13.21 3.04
CA ASP A 220 -5.10 14.33 2.22
C ASP A 220 -4.22 14.54 0.98
N TYR A 221 -2.91 14.31 1.11
CA TYR A 221 -1.96 14.40 -0.01
C TYR A 221 -2.02 13.18 -0.91
N ILE A 222 -2.12 11.99 -0.32
CA ILE A 222 -2.25 10.73 -1.07
C ILE A 222 -3.46 10.80 -1.99
N SER A 223 -4.61 11.24 -1.47
CA SER A 223 -5.87 11.31 -2.22
C SER A 223 -5.77 12.21 -3.45
N ILE A 224 -5.02 13.32 -3.40
CA ILE A 224 -4.88 14.28 -4.51
C ILE A 224 -3.54 14.20 -5.26
N SER A 225 -2.76 13.17 -4.97
CA SER A 225 -1.35 13.11 -5.40
C SER A 225 -1.18 12.92 -6.90
N CYS A 226 -2.19 12.48 -7.64
CA CYS A 226 -2.05 12.20 -9.07
C CYS A 226 -2.33 13.41 -9.95
N GLU A 227 -3.01 14.44 -9.43
CA GLU A 227 -3.19 15.72 -10.11
C GLU A 227 -1.85 16.32 -10.57
N GLN A 228 -0.78 16.14 -9.79
CA GLN A 228 0.57 16.61 -10.14
C GLN A 228 1.11 16.03 -11.46
N PHE A 229 0.56 14.89 -11.90
CA PHE A 229 0.92 14.19 -13.13
C PHE A 229 -0.14 14.33 -14.23
N GLY A 230 -1.19 15.13 -14.01
CA GLY A 230 -2.26 15.34 -14.98
C GLY A 230 -3.15 14.12 -15.21
N VAL A 231 -3.18 13.18 -14.26
CA VAL A 231 -4.02 11.98 -14.29
C VAL A 231 -5.01 11.96 -13.12
N ALA A 232 -6.00 11.08 -13.18
CA ALA A 232 -7.03 10.99 -12.14
C ALA A 232 -6.42 10.68 -10.76
N ASP A 233 -6.90 11.41 -9.77
CA ASP A 233 -6.60 11.22 -8.35
C ASP A 233 -6.99 9.85 -7.82
N ASN A 234 -6.37 9.47 -6.70
CA ASN A 234 -6.69 8.23 -6.05
C ASN A 234 -8.14 8.30 -5.56
N SER A 235 -8.94 7.30 -5.89
CA SER A 235 -10.18 7.09 -5.15
C SER A 235 -9.86 6.71 -3.69
N ASP A 236 -10.86 6.85 -2.82
CA ASP A 236 -10.73 6.41 -1.44
C ASP A 236 -10.39 4.90 -1.37
N SER A 237 -10.96 4.08 -2.27
CA SER A 237 -10.67 2.64 -2.37
C SER A 237 -9.20 2.39 -2.70
N GLU A 238 -8.65 3.07 -3.70
CA GLU A 238 -7.23 2.91 -4.07
C GLU A 238 -6.29 3.40 -2.99
N SER A 239 -6.70 4.44 -2.24
CA SER A 239 -5.96 4.89 -1.07
C SER A 239 -5.96 3.81 0.02
N ALA A 240 -7.10 3.15 0.27
CA ALA A 240 -7.18 2.03 1.20
C ALA A 240 -6.36 0.82 0.72
N ASP A 241 -6.44 0.48 -0.57
CA ASP A 241 -5.66 -0.60 -1.19
C ASP A 241 -4.15 -0.32 -1.07
N LEU A 242 -3.72 0.93 -1.24
CA LEU A 242 -2.34 1.36 -1.01
C LEU A 242 -1.92 1.17 0.47
N LYS A 243 -2.78 1.53 1.43
CA LYS A 243 -2.51 1.29 2.87
C LYS A 243 -2.30 -0.20 3.13
N SER A 244 -3.21 -1.04 2.64
CA SER A 244 -3.15 -2.50 2.81
C SER A 244 -1.92 -3.09 2.14
N ALA A 245 -1.63 -2.72 0.90
CA ALA A 245 -0.43 -3.15 0.18
C ALA A 245 0.85 -2.85 0.97
N ILE A 246 0.99 -1.65 1.54
CA ILE A 246 2.14 -1.30 2.38
C ILE A 246 2.25 -2.21 3.60
N GLN A 247 1.14 -2.48 4.30
CA GLN A 247 1.14 -3.33 5.50
C GLN A 247 1.42 -4.80 5.17
N ASP A 248 0.88 -5.32 4.08
CA ASP A 248 1.06 -6.69 3.64
C ASP A 248 2.51 -6.94 3.18
N VAL A 249 3.05 -6.03 2.36
CA VAL A 249 4.44 -6.13 1.88
C VAL A 249 5.43 -5.88 3.01
N ALA A 250 5.15 -4.98 3.95
CA ALA A 250 5.95 -4.85 5.18
C ALA A 250 6.03 -6.19 5.93
N SER A 251 4.88 -6.83 6.11
CA SER A 251 4.77 -8.10 6.82
C SER A 251 5.52 -9.24 6.11
N SER A 252 5.45 -9.31 4.78
CA SER A 252 6.09 -10.39 3.99
C SER A 252 7.60 -10.19 3.82
N THR A 253 8.07 -8.94 3.76
CA THR A 253 9.48 -8.61 3.52
C THR A 253 10.28 -8.44 4.81
N GLY A 254 9.62 -8.09 5.92
CA GLY A 254 10.23 -7.68 7.18
C GLY A 254 10.71 -6.23 7.18
N VAL A 255 10.37 -5.43 6.18
CA VAL A 255 10.66 -3.99 6.13
C VAL A 255 9.61 -3.23 6.93
N ASP A 256 10.02 -2.24 7.72
CA ASP A 256 9.09 -1.42 8.51
C ASP A 256 8.11 -0.66 7.60
N ALA A 257 6.80 -0.81 7.85
CA ALA A 257 5.74 -0.19 7.05
C ALA A 257 5.84 1.35 7.01
N ARG A 258 6.35 1.98 8.07
CA ARG A 258 6.58 3.44 8.13
C ARG A 258 7.66 3.85 7.14
N PHE A 259 8.69 3.04 7.00
CA PHE A 259 9.78 3.28 6.05
C PHE A 259 9.30 3.12 4.60
N ILE A 260 8.48 2.11 4.32
CA ILE A 260 7.85 1.96 3.00
C ILE A 260 6.98 3.19 2.69
N LEU A 261 6.11 3.61 3.62
CA LEU A 261 5.28 4.80 3.43
C LEU A 261 6.13 6.07 3.24
N ALA A 262 7.22 6.24 3.99
CA ALA A 262 8.13 7.38 3.81
C ALA A 262 8.68 7.45 2.38
N VAL A 263 9.07 6.30 1.81
CA VAL A 263 9.58 6.20 0.43
C VAL A 263 8.46 6.44 -0.59
N VAL A 264 7.28 5.83 -0.43
CA VAL A 264 6.11 6.12 -1.29
C VAL A 264 5.80 7.61 -1.33
N MET A 265 5.79 8.26 -0.16
CA MET A 265 5.55 9.70 -0.07
C MET A 265 6.69 10.51 -0.70
N GLN A 266 7.93 10.03 -0.65
CA GLN A 266 9.06 10.70 -1.27
C GLN A 266 9.04 10.61 -2.80
N GLU A 267 8.69 9.44 -3.34
CA GLU A 267 8.74 9.14 -4.76
C GLU A 267 7.53 9.71 -5.53
N SER A 268 6.32 9.52 -5.01
CA SER A 268 5.09 9.85 -5.76
C SER A 268 4.04 10.62 -4.98
N LYS A 269 4.28 10.89 -3.69
CA LYS A 269 3.25 11.37 -2.75
C LYS A 269 2.06 10.39 -2.59
N GLY A 270 2.22 9.14 -3.01
CA GLY A 270 1.18 8.11 -2.96
C GLY A 270 0.33 7.98 -4.22
N CYS A 271 0.72 8.57 -5.35
CA CYS A 271 -0.06 8.45 -6.58
C CYS A 271 0.05 7.05 -7.17
N VAL A 272 -1.06 6.30 -7.20
CA VAL A 272 -1.09 4.93 -7.75
C VAL A 272 -0.87 4.88 -9.26
N ARG A 273 -0.92 6.04 -9.93
CA ARG A 273 -0.70 6.26 -11.36
C ARG A 273 0.53 7.13 -11.63
N ALA A 274 1.51 7.11 -10.74
CA ALA A 274 2.75 7.83 -10.95
C ALA A 274 3.38 7.39 -12.29
N PRO A 275 3.75 8.33 -13.17
CA PRO A 275 4.28 8.00 -14.48
C PRO A 275 5.62 7.29 -14.35
N THR A 276 5.91 6.46 -15.33
CA THR A 276 7.23 5.82 -15.43
C THR A 276 8.29 6.86 -15.79
N THR A 277 9.33 6.99 -14.97
CA THR A 277 10.52 7.75 -15.37
C THR A 277 11.49 6.83 -16.10
N ALA A 278 12.05 7.29 -17.22
CA ALA A 278 13.00 6.51 -18.01
C ALA A 278 14.19 7.38 -18.43
N TYR A 279 15.35 7.11 -17.83
CA TYR A 279 16.64 7.57 -18.35
C TYR A 279 17.34 6.37 -19.00
N SER A 280 18.19 5.68 -18.25
CA SER A 280 18.85 4.45 -18.72
C SER A 280 18.02 3.19 -18.48
N HIS A 281 17.09 3.26 -17.51
CA HIS A 281 16.20 2.19 -17.10
C HIS A 281 14.83 2.77 -16.79
N ALA A 282 13.78 1.96 -16.95
CA ALA A 282 12.42 2.32 -16.60
C ALA A 282 12.21 2.17 -15.09
N ASN A 283 11.62 3.18 -14.46
CA ASN A 283 11.33 3.22 -13.04
C ASN A 283 9.83 3.52 -12.84
N PRO A 284 8.94 2.52 -12.94
CA PRO A 284 7.50 2.74 -12.87
C PRO A 284 6.94 2.91 -11.46
N GLY A 285 5.73 3.47 -11.42
CA GLY A 285 4.78 3.31 -10.32
C GLY A 285 5.10 4.10 -9.05
N LEU A 286 4.35 3.77 -7.99
CA LEU A 286 4.31 4.44 -6.69
C LEU A 286 5.67 4.72 -6.06
N MET A 287 6.61 3.78 -6.21
CA MET A 287 7.94 3.84 -5.61
C MET A 287 9.04 4.09 -6.65
N GLN A 288 8.69 4.33 -7.93
CA GLN A 288 9.68 4.52 -9.00
C GLN A 288 10.71 3.37 -9.04
N SER A 289 10.22 2.15 -8.96
CA SER A 289 11.03 0.96 -8.71
C SER A 289 11.87 0.57 -9.93
N HIS A 290 13.16 0.27 -9.74
CA HIS A 290 14.06 -0.04 -10.84
C HIS A 290 13.63 -1.26 -11.66
N GLU A 291 13.24 -1.05 -12.91
CA GLU A 291 12.64 -2.04 -13.83
C GLU A 291 11.49 -2.82 -13.17
N GLY A 292 10.63 -2.09 -12.44
CA GLY A 292 9.40 -2.62 -11.88
C GLY A 292 8.45 -3.18 -12.95
N SER A 293 7.65 -4.16 -12.53
CA SER A 293 6.56 -4.72 -13.30
C SER A 293 5.22 -4.05 -12.99
N GLY A 294 5.06 -3.49 -11.79
CA GLY A 294 3.86 -2.81 -11.34
C GLY A 294 3.74 -1.39 -11.89
N SER A 295 2.64 -1.08 -12.57
CA SER A 295 2.26 0.26 -13.01
C SER A 295 0.79 0.39 -13.42
N CYS A 296 0.11 1.42 -12.93
CA CYS A 296 -1.16 1.89 -13.48
C CYS A 296 -1.01 3.07 -14.45
N ASN A 297 0.23 3.42 -14.82
CA ASN A 297 0.55 4.45 -15.81
C ASN A 297 1.77 4.01 -16.62
N GLY A 298 1.59 2.89 -17.32
CA GLY A 298 2.61 2.25 -18.15
C GLY A 298 2.28 2.33 -19.64
N ASP A 299 3.00 1.54 -20.44
CA ASP A 299 2.88 1.55 -21.92
C ASP A 299 1.48 1.15 -22.43
N GLY A 300 0.70 0.45 -21.60
CA GLY A 300 -0.72 0.12 -21.87
C GLY A 300 -1.69 1.27 -21.66
N GLY A 301 -1.22 2.43 -21.21
CA GLY A 301 -2.03 3.59 -20.86
C GLY A 301 -2.30 3.71 -19.35
N VAL A 302 -3.10 4.72 -19.01
CA VAL A 302 -3.48 5.01 -17.61
C VAL A 302 -4.67 4.14 -17.20
N GLN A 303 -4.50 3.33 -16.17
CA GLN A 303 -5.55 2.51 -15.56
C GLN A 303 -6.32 3.35 -14.51
N ASN A 304 -7.65 3.41 -14.63
CA ASN A 304 -8.51 4.08 -13.67
C ASN A 304 -9.87 3.35 -13.55
N PRO A 305 -10.18 2.70 -12.39
CA PRO A 305 -9.33 2.59 -11.21
C PRO A 305 -8.07 1.75 -11.47
N CYS A 306 -7.05 1.94 -10.63
CA CYS A 306 -5.85 1.13 -10.54
C CYS A 306 -6.18 -0.15 -9.77
N PRO A 307 -5.99 -1.34 -10.36
CA PRO A 307 -6.29 -2.60 -9.69
C PRO A 307 -5.48 -2.82 -8.40
N GLN A 308 -6.08 -3.45 -7.39
CA GLN A 308 -5.44 -3.69 -6.08
C GLN A 308 -4.16 -4.55 -6.20
N ASP A 309 -4.17 -5.55 -7.07
CA ASP A 309 -2.99 -6.37 -7.36
C ASP A 309 -1.88 -5.54 -8.02
N GLU A 310 -2.23 -4.61 -8.90
CA GLU A 310 -1.28 -3.66 -9.50
C GLU A 310 -0.70 -2.67 -8.47
N ILE A 311 -1.52 -2.16 -7.54
CA ILE A 311 -1.05 -1.34 -6.40
C ILE A 311 -0.10 -2.16 -5.52
N THR A 312 -0.44 -3.41 -5.24
CA THR A 312 0.39 -4.31 -4.43
C THR A 312 1.73 -4.59 -5.12
N GLN A 313 1.72 -4.91 -6.41
CA GLN A 313 2.93 -5.16 -7.20
C GLN A 313 3.87 -3.94 -7.21
N GLN A 314 3.32 -2.72 -7.32
CA GLN A 314 4.13 -1.49 -7.25
C GLN A 314 4.89 -1.34 -5.92
N ILE A 315 4.25 -1.70 -4.80
CA ILE A 315 4.88 -1.69 -3.47
C ILE A 315 5.87 -2.85 -3.30
N GLU A 316 5.54 -4.03 -3.82
CA GLU A 316 6.42 -5.20 -3.84
C GLU A 316 7.71 -4.92 -4.61
N ASP A 317 7.63 -4.35 -5.81
CA ASP A 317 8.80 -4.05 -6.63
C ASP A 317 9.76 -3.09 -5.91
N GLY A 318 9.23 -2.08 -5.22
CA GLY A 318 10.05 -1.10 -4.50
C GLY A 318 10.63 -1.65 -3.20
N THR A 319 9.90 -2.54 -2.53
CA THR A 319 10.27 -3.03 -1.20
C THR A 319 11.05 -4.34 -1.25
N ALA A 320 10.54 -5.32 -1.99
CA ALA A 320 11.15 -6.63 -2.19
C ALA A 320 12.15 -6.66 -3.34
N GLY A 321 12.18 -5.62 -4.19
CA GLY A 321 13.08 -5.52 -5.32
C GLY A 321 12.55 -6.24 -6.56
N THR A 322 13.26 -6.05 -7.66
CA THR A 322 12.93 -6.64 -8.96
C THR A 322 14.01 -7.63 -9.37
N SER A 323 13.85 -8.23 -10.56
CA SER A 323 14.92 -9.07 -11.13
C SER A 323 16.18 -8.27 -11.54
N ALA A 324 16.06 -6.95 -11.67
CA ALA A 324 17.13 -6.08 -12.16
C ALA A 324 17.69 -5.13 -11.09
N GLY A 325 16.97 -4.93 -9.99
CA GLY A 325 17.36 -3.95 -8.96
C GLY A 325 16.96 -4.37 -7.55
N ASP A 326 17.75 -3.90 -6.60
CA ASP A 326 17.50 -4.08 -5.18
C ASP A 326 16.33 -3.23 -4.71
N GLY A 327 15.43 -3.84 -3.92
CA GLY A 327 14.41 -3.13 -3.16
C GLY A 327 14.91 -2.74 -1.78
N LEU A 328 14.06 -2.05 -1.01
CA LEU A 328 14.37 -1.63 0.36
C LEU A 328 14.91 -2.76 1.24
N LYS A 329 14.36 -3.98 1.11
CA LYS A 329 14.80 -5.17 1.86
C LYS A 329 16.28 -5.47 1.65
N GLN A 330 16.72 -5.51 0.39
CA GLN A 330 18.10 -5.79 0.03
C GLN A 330 19.00 -4.64 0.49
N LEU A 331 18.60 -3.40 0.23
CA LEU A 331 19.38 -2.23 0.60
C LEU A 331 19.61 -2.13 2.11
N LEU A 332 18.59 -2.41 2.92
CA LEU A 332 18.73 -2.48 4.39
C LEU A 332 19.81 -3.46 4.81
N SER A 333 19.85 -4.65 4.20
CA SER A 333 20.89 -5.64 4.45
C SER A 333 22.27 -5.17 3.98
N GLN A 334 22.36 -4.51 2.83
CA GLN A 334 23.61 -4.06 2.24
C GLN A 334 24.29 -2.96 3.04
N THR A 335 23.52 -2.15 3.80
CA THR A 335 24.10 -1.09 4.62
C THR A 335 25.11 -1.60 5.66
N GLY A 336 24.96 -2.86 6.10
CA GLY A 336 25.75 -3.45 7.19
C GLY A 336 25.49 -2.83 8.57
N ALA A 337 24.58 -1.85 8.69
CA ALA A 337 24.26 -1.19 9.94
C ALA A 337 23.20 -1.97 10.73
N SER A 338 23.40 -2.08 12.04
CA SER A 338 22.44 -2.73 12.94
C SER A 338 21.54 -1.73 13.68
N ASP A 339 21.93 -0.45 13.71
CA ASP A 339 21.17 0.64 14.33
C ASP A 339 20.21 1.31 13.32
N VAL A 340 19.50 2.35 13.76
CA VAL A 340 18.55 3.10 12.93
C VAL A 340 19.16 3.67 11.64
N SER A 341 20.49 3.89 11.61
CA SER A 341 21.16 4.46 10.43
C SER A 341 21.02 3.57 9.20
N LYS A 342 20.72 2.27 9.37
CA LYS A 342 20.40 1.35 8.26
C LYS A 342 19.27 1.86 7.37
N TYR A 343 18.25 2.51 7.95
CA TYR A 343 17.12 3.02 7.17
C TYR A 343 17.49 4.26 6.36
N TYR A 344 18.24 5.19 6.96
CA TYR A 344 18.65 6.42 6.25
C TYR A 344 19.72 6.13 5.20
N LYS A 345 20.63 5.19 5.46
CA LYS A 345 21.58 4.67 4.47
C LYS A 345 20.87 3.94 3.34
N ALA A 346 19.90 3.07 3.65
CA ALA A 346 19.11 2.38 2.64
C ALA A 346 18.30 3.36 1.79
N ALA A 347 17.71 4.40 2.38
CA ALA A 347 17.05 5.48 1.65
C ALA A 347 18.02 6.19 0.69
N ARG A 348 19.23 6.49 1.14
CA ARG A 348 20.24 7.09 0.26
C ARG A 348 20.62 6.17 -0.90
N MET A 349 20.81 4.87 -0.61
CA MET A 349 21.11 3.87 -1.63
C MET A 349 19.94 3.65 -2.59
N TYR A 350 18.70 3.77 -2.14
CA TYR A 350 17.51 3.69 -3.00
C TYR A 350 17.51 4.83 -4.02
N ASN A 351 17.79 6.06 -3.55
CA ASN A 351 17.81 7.24 -4.39
C ASN A 351 19.00 7.32 -5.37
N SER A 352 20.16 6.80 -4.98
CA SER A 352 21.43 7.08 -5.69
C SER A 352 22.29 5.85 -5.99
N GLY A 353 21.83 4.66 -5.63
CA GLY A 353 22.56 3.40 -5.77
C GLY A 353 23.73 3.22 -4.80
N SER A 354 24.14 4.25 -4.06
CA SER A 354 25.30 4.16 -3.16
C SER A 354 25.28 5.24 -2.06
N VAL A 355 26.11 5.05 -1.04
CA VAL A 355 26.45 6.12 -0.09
C VAL A 355 27.78 6.73 -0.53
N ASP A 356 27.92 8.05 -0.43
CA ASP A 356 29.17 8.75 -0.70
C ASP A 356 30.34 8.17 0.11
N ALA A 357 31.56 8.21 -0.44
CA ALA A 357 32.74 7.66 0.21
C ALA A 357 33.03 8.28 1.59
N SER A 358 32.57 9.51 1.86
CA SER A 358 32.70 10.12 3.20
C SER A 358 31.71 9.58 4.23
N GLY A 359 30.74 8.75 3.82
CA GLY A 359 29.63 8.28 4.65
C GLY A 359 28.53 9.33 4.87
N ASP A 360 28.61 10.50 4.25
CA ASP A 360 27.64 11.59 4.41
C ASP A 360 26.46 11.39 3.47
N LEU A 361 25.26 11.22 4.03
CA LEU A 361 24.03 10.95 3.28
C LEU A 361 23.54 12.16 2.48
N GLY A 362 24.06 13.36 2.76
CA GLY A 362 23.79 14.58 1.99
C GLY A 362 24.67 14.74 0.75
N LYS A 363 25.68 13.89 0.52
CA LYS A 363 26.64 14.01 -0.58
C LYS A 363 26.43 12.92 -1.65
N GLY A 364 27.21 13.00 -2.72
CA GLY A 364 27.15 12.05 -3.84
C GLY A 364 26.25 12.53 -4.97
N VAL A 365 25.88 11.60 -5.84
CA VAL A 365 25.06 11.84 -7.04
C VAL A 365 23.58 11.64 -6.69
N ALA A 366 22.68 12.45 -7.26
CA ALA A 366 21.22 12.50 -7.00
C ALA A 366 20.80 13.43 -5.84
N THR A 367 19.52 13.39 -5.47
CA THR A 367 18.85 14.36 -4.59
C THR A 367 19.50 14.41 -3.21
N HIS A 368 20.24 15.49 -2.93
CA HIS A 368 21.02 15.65 -1.70
C HIS A 368 20.16 15.55 -0.42
N CYS A 369 18.94 16.07 -0.45
CA CYS A 369 18.04 16.07 0.71
C CYS A 369 17.35 14.73 0.99
N TYR A 370 17.48 13.72 0.12
CA TYR A 370 16.60 12.54 0.13
C TYR A 370 16.56 11.83 1.49
N ALA A 371 17.71 11.51 2.06
CA ALA A 371 17.76 10.84 3.36
C ALA A 371 17.22 11.72 4.50
N SER A 372 17.51 13.03 4.48
CA SER A 372 16.97 13.99 5.44
C SER A 372 15.44 14.08 5.35
N ASP A 373 14.89 14.14 4.14
CA ASP A 373 13.44 14.16 3.92
C ASP A 373 12.77 12.89 4.45
N ILE A 374 13.37 11.71 4.20
CA ILE A 374 12.88 10.44 4.74
C ILE A 374 12.88 10.43 6.26
N ALA A 375 13.94 10.90 6.92
CA ALA A 375 13.99 11.01 8.37
C ALA A 375 12.87 11.90 8.92
N ASN A 376 12.62 13.05 8.28
CA ASN A 376 11.55 13.96 8.68
C ASN A 376 10.16 13.32 8.49
N ARG A 377 9.91 12.63 7.38
CA ARG A 377 8.64 11.91 7.14
C ARG A 377 8.37 10.88 8.23
N LEU A 378 9.38 10.10 8.58
CA LEU A 378 9.30 9.10 9.64
C LEU A 378 8.96 9.71 11.00
N THR A 379 9.36 10.96 11.25
CA THR A 379 9.03 11.69 12.48
C THR A 379 7.72 12.48 12.42
N GLY A 380 7.00 12.46 11.29
CA GLY A 380 5.68 13.10 11.15
C GLY A 380 5.64 14.40 10.34
N TRP A 381 6.69 14.72 9.58
CA TRP A 381 6.70 15.86 8.66
C TRP A 381 5.75 15.65 7.48
N VAL A 382 4.88 16.64 7.24
CA VAL A 382 3.93 16.64 6.12
C VAL A 382 3.92 17.99 5.39
N LYS A 383 3.63 19.11 6.10
CA LYS A 383 3.35 20.42 5.50
C LYS A 383 4.40 21.47 5.83
N ALA A 384 5.16 21.28 6.90
CA ALA A 384 6.18 22.25 7.30
C ALA A 384 7.12 22.56 6.13
N THR A 385 7.53 23.81 5.99
CA THR A 385 8.45 24.18 4.92
C THR A 385 9.79 23.46 5.11
N THR A 386 10.26 22.76 4.07
CA THR A 386 11.60 22.18 4.09
C THR A 386 12.65 23.28 4.24
N THR A 387 13.63 23.05 5.12
CA THR A 387 14.79 23.93 5.27
C THR A 387 16.04 23.33 4.62
N CYS A 388 15.90 22.23 3.87
CA CYS A 388 17.03 21.63 3.18
C CYS A 388 17.56 22.51 2.06
N ASN A 389 18.86 22.73 2.08
CA ASN A 389 19.59 23.61 1.18
C ASN A 389 20.92 22.98 0.71
N LEU A 390 20.96 21.64 0.67
CA LEU A 390 22.12 20.83 0.30
C LEU A 390 22.35 20.75 -1.21
#